data_AF-A0A5P9CQM1-F1
#
_entry.id   AF-A0A5P9CQM1-F1
#
_cell.length_a   1.000
_cell.length_b   1.000
_cell.length_c   1.000
_cell.angle_alpha   90.00
_cell.angle_beta   90.00
_cell.angle_gamma   90.00
#
_symmetry.space_group_name_H-M   'P 1'
#
loop_
_entity.id
_entity.type
_entity.pdbx_description
1 polymer ?
#
loop_
_entity_poly.entity_id
_entity_poly.type
_entity_poly.pdbx_seq_one_letter_code
_entity_poly.pdbx_strand_id
1 'polypeptide(L)'
;MTLINSTTIRTKFNMKVTSAQIDKFDRLSDIKRARNLLPKEAKEYENIFEAMSAYKGNNKQKLQRIETTLTKKKNAEIAENKRQKINSFVYKYWGGEVQVVNSSTECIAGKAAIWESSKQKDTFGVHIPNKGKYRASSLQDVRTVFAKYGIDSRISNGDGIRVNGTNLPPKEIKRLETLYKVSVLPIRIKGKEIAYLFRTADHQTKPNQKVLISAHGSARGEQIIFEKPDNLELDFASTTNNILVSNTLAFAKKLNQGKVAFEEDSQIYNSSHCEATDYRLTGGIATKPEDVARFIDKTIHFKKEQSFDFVLLNREAKGIHFSDLIQALKDSSGPQAPNQLVCHFCRPKDESAGKFDVKKNYKN
;
A
#
# COMPACT_ATOMS: atom_id res chain seq x y z
N MET A 1 32.65 39.66 -19.88
CA MET A 1 33.19 40.34 -18.68
C MET A 1 34.35 39.54 -18.14
N THR A 2 35.56 40.12 -18.17
CA THR A 2 36.80 39.47 -17.71
C THR A 2 36.80 39.41 -16.18
N LEU A 3 36.88 38.20 -15.62
CA LEU A 3 36.89 37.99 -14.18
C LEU A 3 38.21 38.53 -13.59
N ILE A 4 38.11 39.60 -12.81
CA ILE A 4 39.23 40.07 -11.99
C ILE A 4 39.17 39.26 -10.69
N ASN A 5 40.13 38.36 -10.45
CA ASN A 5 40.23 37.64 -9.17
C ASN A 5 41.19 38.37 -8.22
N SER A 6 41.18 38.02 -6.93
CA SER A 6 42.02 38.71 -5.93
C SER A 6 43.52 38.63 -6.25
N THR A 7 43.96 37.55 -6.91
CA THR A 7 45.34 37.39 -7.37
C THR A 7 45.64 38.38 -8.50
N THR A 8 44.74 38.55 -9.47
CA THR A 8 44.87 39.54 -10.56
C THR A 8 44.98 40.96 -10.02
N ILE A 9 44.21 41.33 -8.98
CA ILE A 9 44.31 42.67 -8.35
C ILE A 9 45.66 42.84 -7.66
N ARG A 10 46.07 41.87 -6.84
CA ARG A 10 47.35 41.94 -6.11
C ARG A 10 48.54 42.03 -7.07
N THR A 11 48.55 41.22 -8.13
CA THR A 11 49.63 41.19 -9.11
C THR A 11 49.66 42.45 -9.97
N LYS A 12 48.49 42.95 -10.41
CA LYS A 12 48.40 44.15 -11.27
C LYS A 12 48.81 45.43 -10.54
N PHE A 13 48.68 45.46 -9.22
CA PHE A 13 48.87 46.68 -8.41
C PHE A 13 49.90 46.54 -7.28
N ASN A 14 50.71 45.47 -7.31
CA ASN A 14 51.80 45.20 -6.37
C ASN A 14 51.43 45.36 -4.88
N MET A 15 50.22 44.95 -4.50
CA MET A 15 49.71 45.14 -3.14
C MET A 15 50.10 43.96 -2.24
N LYS A 16 50.76 44.22 -1.11
CA LYS A 16 51.06 43.24 -0.05
C LYS A 16 49.89 43.13 0.96
N VAL A 17 48.70 42.78 0.49
CA VAL A 17 47.51 42.58 1.34
C VAL A 17 46.84 41.24 1.06
N THR A 18 46.25 40.64 2.09
CA THR A 18 45.46 39.40 1.97
C THR A 18 44.06 39.68 1.40
N SER A 19 43.36 38.65 0.92
CA SER A 19 42.00 38.83 0.37
C SER A 19 41.05 39.38 1.44
N ALA A 20 41.22 38.94 2.70
CA ALA A 20 40.45 39.43 3.84
C ALA A 20 40.73 40.91 4.18
N GLN A 21 41.91 41.44 3.82
CA GLN A 21 42.22 42.87 3.97
C GLN A 21 41.65 43.70 2.81
N ILE A 22 41.64 43.16 1.59
CA ILE A 22 41.02 43.78 0.41
C ILE A 22 39.50 43.96 0.64
N ASP A 23 38.85 42.99 1.26
CA ASP A 23 37.41 43.08 1.56
C ASP A 23 37.06 44.21 2.56
N LYS A 24 38.03 44.75 3.31
CA LYS A 24 37.84 45.83 4.29
C LYS A 24 38.03 47.26 3.75
N PHE A 25 38.50 47.43 2.51
CA PHE A 25 38.64 48.77 1.92
C PHE A 25 37.30 49.23 1.32
N ASP A 26 36.61 50.14 2.00
CA ASP A 26 35.27 50.60 1.60
C ASP A 26 35.30 51.98 0.93
N ARG A 27 36.39 52.74 1.08
CA ARG A 27 36.58 54.07 0.50
C ARG A 27 37.99 54.25 -0.06
N LEU A 28 38.14 55.09 -1.09
CA LEU A 28 39.44 55.49 -1.65
C LEU A 28 40.40 56.04 -0.57
N SER A 29 39.83 56.66 0.48
CA SER A 29 40.56 57.16 1.65
C SER A 29 41.26 56.08 2.47
N ASP A 30 40.75 54.84 2.46
CA ASP A 30 41.34 53.73 3.22
C ASP A 30 42.64 53.25 2.57
N ILE A 31 42.72 53.38 1.24
CA ILE A 31 43.92 53.08 0.47
C ILE A 31 44.93 54.24 0.58
N LYS A 32 44.46 55.50 0.55
CA LYS A 32 45.30 56.69 0.78
C LYS A 32 45.92 56.72 2.18
N ARG A 33 45.26 56.18 3.21
CA ARG A 33 45.82 56.09 4.56
C ARG A 33 47.03 55.15 4.67
N ALA A 34 47.18 54.21 3.75
CA ALA A 34 48.26 53.22 3.78
C ALA A 34 49.60 53.78 3.27
N ARG A 35 49.60 54.85 2.46
CA ARG A 35 50.81 55.52 1.96
C ARG A 35 50.51 57.00 1.64
N ASN A 36 51.37 57.92 2.10
CA ASN A 36 51.38 59.32 1.67
C ASN A 36 51.81 59.39 0.19
N LEU A 37 50.87 59.65 -0.73
CA LEU A 37 51.07 59.46 -2.17
C LEU A 37 51.07 60.77 -2.95
N LEU A 38 51.89 60.81 -4.00
CA LEU A 38 52.02 61.89 -4.98
C LEU A 38 50.86 61.87 -6.01
N PRO A 39 50.60 62.98 -6.73
CA PRO A 39 49.43 63.12 -7.62
C PRO A 39 49.34 62.10 -8.78
N LYS A 40 50.48 61.65 -9.33
CA LYS A 40 50.50 60.61 -10.37
C LYS A 40 50.06 59.25 -9.83
N GLU A 41 50.42 58.96 -8.58
CA GLU A 41 50.05 57.73 -7.89
C GLU A 41 48.55 57.74 -7.57
N ALA A 42 47.97 58.90 -7.23
CA ALA A 42 46.54 59.03 -6.93
C ALA A 42 45.61 58.51 -8.05
N LYS A 43 45.96 58.74 -9.33
CA LYS A 43 45.20 58.23 -10.49
C LYS A 43 45.31 56.70 -10.64
N GLU A 44 46.46 56.14 -10.28
CA GLU A 44 46.67 54.69 -10.24
C GLU A 44 45.83 54.04 -9.12
N TYR A 45 45.67 54.73 -7.99
CA TYR A 45 44.80 54.30 -6.88
C TYR A 45 43.30 54.41 -7.16
N GLU A 46 42.86 55.35 -8.02
CA GLU A 46 41.47 55.35 -8.53
C GLU A 46 41.18 54.10 -9.35
N ASN A 47 42.10 53.72 -10.25
CA ASN A 47 41.98 52.48 -11.03
C ASN A 47 41.98 51.22 -10.13
N ILE A 48 42.76 51.23 -9.04
CA ILE A 48 42.74 50.17 -8.01
C ILE A 48 41.38 50.09 -7.34
N PHE A 49 40.82 51.23 -6.93
CA PHE A 49 39.53 51.29 -6.25
C PHE A 49 38.36 50.86 -7.15
N GLU A 50 38.40 51.23 -8.43
CA GLU A 50 37.43 50.74 -9.43
C GLU A 50 37.53 49.22 -9.63
N ALA A 51 38.74 48.69 -9.78
CA ALA A 51 38.96 47.25 -9.92
C ALA A 51 38.52 46.46 -8.66
N MET A 52 38.76 47.03 -7.48
CA MET A 52 38.31 46.47 -6.21
C MET A 52 36.79 46.53 -6.03
N SER A 53 36.16 47.64 -6.41
CA SER A 53 34.70 47.79 -6.39
C SER A 53 34.03 46.78 -7.33
N ALA A 54 34.60 46.56 -8.51
CA ALA A 54 34.16 45.53 -9.45
C ALA A 54 34.32 44.11 -8.90
N TYR A 55 35.42 43.80 -8.20
CA TYR A 55 35.63 42.52 -7.52
C TYR A 55 34.60 42.25 -6.41
N LYS A 56 34.37 43.23 -5.54
CA LYS A 56 33.34 43.16 -4.48
C LYS A 56 31.94 42.96 -5.07
N GLY A 57 31.60 43.69 -6.14
CA GLY A 57 30.34 43.54 -6.87
C GLY A 57 30.15 42.12 -7.45
N ASN A 58 31.17 41.56 -8.10
CA ASN A 58 31.14 40.21 -8.64
C ASN A 58 31.00 39.13 -7.55
N ASN A 59 31.69 39.28 -6.40
CA ASN A 59 31.55 38.37 -5.27
C ASN A 59 30.14 38.40 -4.65
N LYS A 60 29.54 39.59 -4.51
CA LYS A 60 28.16 39.75 -4.03
C LYS A 60 27.16 39.04 -4.95
N GLN A 61 27.29 39.21 -6.26
CA GLN A 61 26.45 38.50 -7.24
C GLN A 61 26.66 36.97 -7.18
N LYS A 62 27.89 36.51 -6.97
CA LYS A 62 28.21 35.08 -6.81
C LYS A 62 27.55 34.49 -5.56
N LEU A 63 27.63 35.18 -4.42
CA LEU A 63 26.97 34.78 -3.17
C LEU A 63 25.44 34.70 -3.35
N GLN A 64 24.81 35.71 -3.97
CA GLN A 64 23.38 35.68 -4.29
C GLN A 64 22.98 34.50 -5.19
N ARG A 65 23.80 34.16 -6.19
CA ARG A 65 23.57 32.98 -7.04
C ARG A 65 23.67 31.68 -6.26
N ILE A 66 24.63 31.56 -5.35
CA ILE A 66 24.79 30.40 -4.47
C ILE A 66 23.56 30.28 -3.55
N GLU A 67 23.15 31.35 -2.88
CA GLU A 67 21.95 31.38 -2.02
C GLU A 67 20.68 31.00 -2.78
N THR A 68 20.49 31.54 -3.99
CA THR A 68 19.35 31.21 -4.85
C THR A 68 19.36 29.73 -5.23
N THR A 69 20.53 29.18 -5.57
CA THR A 69 20.68 27.77 -5.94
C THR A 69 20.42 26.84 -4.75
N LEU A 70 20.95 27.17 -3.58
CA LEU A 70 20.70 26.43 -2.34
C LEU A 70 19.23 26.46 -1.96
N THR A 71 18.57 27.61 -2.09
CA THR A 71 17.13 27.76 -1.83
C THR A 71 16.30 26.91 -2.79
N LYS A 72 16.62 26.93 -4.09
CA LYS A 72 15.95 26.07 -5.09
C LYS A 72 16.13 24.59 -4.77
N LYS A 73 17.35 24.16 -4.41
CA LYS A 73 17.65 22.78 -4.05
C LYS A 73 16.86 22.33 -2.82
N LYS A 74 16.83 23.16 -1.76
CA LYS A 74 16.06 22.89 -0.54
C LYS A 74 14.56 22.77 -0.83
N ASN A 75 14.01 23.65 -1.66
CA ASN A 75 12.60 23.60 -2.03
C ASN A 75 12.25 22.35 -2.85
N ALA A 76 13.14 21.92 -3.76
CA ALA A 76 12.95 20.68 -4.52
C ALA A 76 12.97 19.44 -3.61
N GLU A 77 13.88 19.39 -2.63
CA GLU A 77 13.95 18.31 -1.65
C GLU A 77 12.69 18.24 -0.77
N ILE A 78 12.16 19.39 -0.34
CA ILE A 78 10.89 19.45 0.41
C ILE A 78 9.74 18.93 -0.44
N ALA A 79 9.66 19.31 -1.71
CA ALA A 79 8.60 18.87 -2.62
C ALA A 79 8.66 17.35 -2.87
N GLU A 80 9.86 16.79 -3.05
CA GLU A 80 10.05 15.35 -3.23
C GLU A 80 9.64 14.56 -1.97
N ASN A 81 10.06 15.02 -0.79
CA ASN A 81 9.67 14.38 0.48
C ASN A 81 8.15 14.39 0.70
N LYS A 82 7.47 15.49 0.32
CA LYS A 82 6.00 15.56 0.35
C LYS A 82 5.37 14.57 -0.63
N ARG A 83 5.89 14.51 -1.85
CA ARG A 83 5.39 13.59 -2.89
C ARG A 83 5.54 12.13 -2.46
N GLN A 84 6.67 11.77 -1.87
CA GLN A 84 6.91 10.44 -1.32
C GLN A 84 5.91 10.09 -0.21
N LYS A 85 5.59 11.03 0.69
CA LYS A 85 4.52 10.82 1.70
C LYS A 85 3.16 10.53 1.06
N ILE A 86 2.78 11.28 0.02
CA ILE A 86 1.51 11.05 -0.70
C ILE A 86 1.54 9.68 -1.40
N ASN A 87 2.63 9.35 -2.09
CA ASN A 87 2.81 8.05 -2.74
C ASN A 87 2.68 6.90 -1.75
N SER A 88 3.38 6.96 -0.61
CA SER A 88 3.31 5.93 0.43
C SER A 88 1.90 5.82 1.03
N PHE A 89 1.22 6.95 1.23
CA PHE A 89 -0.16 6.96 1.70
C PHE A 89 -1.11 6.31 0.69
N VAL A 90 -1.02 6.70 -0.58
CA VAL A 90 -1.87 6.15 -1.65
C VAL A 90 -1.59 4.68 -1.86
N TYR A 91 -0.33 4.29 -1.86
CA TYR A 91 0.06 2.89 -1.97
C TYR A 91 -0.52 2.07 -0.81
N LYS A 92 -0.43 2.56 0.43
CA LYS A 92 -0.97 1.89 1.61
C LYS A 92 -2.47 1.61 1.46
N TYR A 93 -3.26 2.59 1.02
CA TYR A 93 -4.72 2.47 1.03
C TYR A 93 -5.33 2.03 -0.30
N TRP A 94 -4.66 2.15 -1.44
CA TRP A 94 -5.24 1.80 -2.74
C TRP A 94 -4.30 0.99 -3.63
N GLY A 95 -3.11 0.60 -3.16
CA GLY A 95 -2.26 -0.39 -3.83
C GLY A 95 -1.82 -0.05 -5.27
N GLY A 96 -2.02 1.20 -5.71
CA GLY A 96 -1.78 1.66 -7.08
C GLY A 96 -3.04 1.94 -7.93
N GLU A 97 -4.25 1.71 -7.39
CA GLU A 97 -5.52 2.01 -8.09
C GLU A 97 -5.81 3.51 -8.17
N VAL A 98 -5.30 4.29 -7.22
CA VAL A 98 -5.34 5.75 -7.20
C VAL A 98 -4.00 6.30 -7.71
N GLN A 99 -4.05 7.24 -8.65
CA GLN A 99 -2.86 7.93 -9.19
C GLN A 99 -2.47 9.13 -8.33
N VAL A 100 -1.17 9.29 -8.10
CA VAL A 100 -0.59 10.52 -7.54
C VAL A 100 -0.07 11.37 -8.68
N VAL A 101 -0.66 12.54 -8.88
CA VAL A 101 -0.34 13.46 -9.98
C VAL A 101 0.15 14.81 -9.42
N ASN A 102 0.82 15.63 -10.22
CA ASN A 102 1.28 16.95 -9.73
C ASN A 102 0.17 18.01 -9.81
N SER A 103 -0.81 17.78 -10.68
CA SER A 103 -1.86 18.75 -10.93
C SER A 103 -3.14 18.11 -11.47
N SER A 104 -4.24 18.85 -11.39
CA SER A 104 -5.55 18.38 -11.86
C SER A 104 -5.64 18.15 -13.37
N THR A 105 -4.67 18.64 -14.14
CA THR A 105 -4.59 18.48 -15.61
C THR A 105 -3.91 17.18 -16.01
N GLU A 106 -3.15 16.56 -15.10
CA GLU A 106 -2.48 15.27 -15.31
C GLU A 106 -3.38 14.07 -14.97
N CYS A 107 -4.63 14.31 -14.56
CA CYS A 107 -5.57 13.24 -14.23
C CYS A 107 -5.94 12.44 -15.48
N ILE A 108 -5.58 11.15 -15.51
CA ILE A 108 -6.01 10.22 -16.56
C ILE A 108 -7.52 9.96 -16.43
N ALA A 109 -8.23 9.98 -17.57
CA ALA A 109 -9.65 9.66 -17.63
C ALA A 109 -9.94 8.25 -17.08
N GLY A 110 -10.99 8.12 -16.27
CA GLY A 110 -11.39 6.84 -15.68
C GLY A 110 -10.57 6.40 -14.46
N LYS A 111 -9.55 7.14 -14.04
CA LYS A 111 -8.72 6.81 -12.86
C LYS A 111 -8.84 7.83 -11.75
N ALA A 112 -9.07 7.35 -10.53
CA ALA A 112 -9.09 8.17 -9.33
C ALA A 112 -7.71 8.80 -9.08
N ALA A 113 -7.65 10.08 -8.70
CA ALA A 113 -6.38 10.79 -8.53
C ALA A 113 -6.31 11.64 -7.26
N ILE A 114 -5.09 11.87 -6.78
CA ILE A 114 -4.79 12.85 -5.74
C ILE A 114 -3.59 13.71 -6.14
N TRP A 115 -3.61 14.99 -5.77
CA TRP A 115 -2.47 15.90 -5.87
C TRP A 115 -2.49 16.92 -4.73
N GLU A 116 -1.34 17.53 -4.42
CA GLU A 116 -1.27 18.65 -3.49
C GLU A 116 -1.79 19.93 -4.17
N SER A 117 -2.63 20.69 -3.48
CA SER A 117 -3.21 21.91 -4.02
C SER A 117 -2.18 23.04 -4.10
N SER A 118 -1.96 23.57 -5.31
CA SER A 118 -1.11 24.76 -5.52
C SER A 118 -1.78 26.06 -5.04
N LYS A 119 -3.10 26.05 -4.81
CA LYS A 119 -3.88 27.24 -4.42
C LYS A 119 -4.03 27.42 -2.91
N GLN A 120 -3.96 26.34 -2.15
CA GLN A 120 -4.18 26.37 -0.71
C GLN A 120 -3.24 25.36 -0.04
N LYS A 121 -2.36 25.88 0.82
CA LYS A 121 -1.36 25.10 1.52
C LYS A 121 -2.02 23.98 2.33
N ASP A 122 -1.38 22.81 2.34
CA ASP A 122 -1.77 21.63 3.12
C ASP A 122 -3.18 21.09 2.80
N THR A 123 -3.68 21.35 1.59
CA THR A 123 -4.92 20.74 1.07
C THR A 123 -4.63 19.90 -0.17
N PHE A 124 -5.53 18.95 -0.44
CA PHE A 124 -5.40 17.99 -1.53
C PHE A 124 -6.55 18.17 -2.52
N GLY A 125 -6.21 18.10 -3.80
CA GLY A 125 -7.19 17.89 -4.85
C GLY A 125 -7.43 16.40 -5.03
N VAL A 126 -8.68 16.02 -5.21
CA VAL A 126 -9.11 14.63 -5.44
C VAL A 126 -9.89 14.56 -6.74
N HIS A 127 -9.55 13.65 -7.63
CA HIS A 127 -10.33 13.36 -8.83
C HIS A 127 -11.08 12.05 -8.63
N ILE A 128 -12.40 12.11 -8.84
CA ILE A 128 -13.29 10.95 -8.84
C ILE A 128 -13.71 10.69 -10.29
N PRO A 129 -13.45 9.49 -10.84
CA PRO A 129 -13.85 9.12 -12.19
C PRO A 129 -15.34 9.38 -12.41
N ASN A 130 -15.69 10.03 -13.51
CA ASN A 130 -17.07 10.32 -13.91
C ASN A 130 -17.89 11.19 -12.93
N LYS A 131 -17.27 11.76 -11.88
CA LYS A 131 -17.92 12.66 -10.92
C LYS A 131 -17.29 14.03 -10.86
N GLY A 132 -15.97 14.13 -11.06
CA GLY A 132 -15.26 15.40 -11.16
C GLY A 132 -14.14 15.55 -10.15
N LYS A 133 -13.92 16.79 -9.70
CA LYS A 133 -12.81 17.17 -8.82
C LYS A 133 -13.34 17.71 -7.51
N TYR A 134 -12.76 17.25 -6.41
CA TYR A 134 -13.11 17.61 -5.05
C TYR A 134 -11.88 18.12 -4.31
N ARG A 135 -12.10 18.69 -3.13
CA ARG A 135 -11.03 19.13 -2.22
C ARG A 135 -11.11 18.31 -0.95
N ALA A 136 -9.95 17.97 -0.43
CA ALA A 136 -9.78 17.37 0.89
C ALA A 136 -8.81 18.22 1.73
N SER A 137 -9.13 18.34 3.00
CA SER A 137 -8.40 19.11 4.00
C SER A 137 -7.21 18.36 4.60
N SER A 138 -7.15 17.04 4.42
CA SER A 138 -6.08 16.17 4.91
C SER A 138 -6.04 14.87 4.11
N LEU A 139 -4.97 14.08 4.27
CA LEU A 139 -4.91 12.74 3.68
C LEU A 139 -6.01 11.82 4.25
N GLN A 140 -6.37 11.96 5.52
CA GLN A 140 -7.47 11.18 6.09
C GLN A 140 -8.82 11.54 5.45
N ASP A 141 -9.05 12.84 5.19
CA ASP A 141 -10.23 13.33 4.50
C ASP A 141 -10.30 12.82 3.04
N VAL A 142 -9.16 12.62 2.38
CA VAL A 142 -9.10 11.96 1.07
C VAL A 142 -9.70 10.55 1.11
N ARG A 143 -9.48 9.78 2.18
CA ARG A 143 -10.11 8.45 2.34
C ARG A 143 -11.62 8.57 2.40
N THR A 144 -12.13 9.50 3.19
CA THR A 144 -13.57 9.76 3.33
C THR A 144 -14.19 10.16 1.99
N VAL A 145 -13.54 11.04 1.24
CA VAL A 145 -14.00 11.45 -0.09
C VAL A 145 -14.02 10.26 -1.05
N PHE A 146 -12.96 9.46 -1.11
CA PHE A 146 -12.93 8.29 -1.99
C PHE A 146 -13.97 7.23 -1.61
N ALA A 147 -14.11 6.91 -0.32
CA ALA A 147 -15.11 5.96 0.17
C ALA A 147 -16.55 6.38 -0.19
N LYS A 148 -16.88 7.68 -0.10
CA LYS A 148 -18.18 8.22 -0.52
C LYS A 148 -18.55 7.89 -1.97
N TYR A 149 -17.55 7.66 -2.82
CA TYR A 149 -17.72 7.32 -4.23
C TYR A 149 -17.35 5.87 -4.56
N GLY A 150 -17.28 4.98 -3.56
CA GLY A 150 -17.03 3.54 -3.75
C GLY A 150 -15.59 3.19 -4.11
N ILE A 151 -14.64 4.09 -3.84
CA ILE A 151 -13.20 3.84 -4.01
C ILE A 151 -12.65 3.46 -2.64
N ASP A 152 -12.93 2.23 -2.23
CA ASP A 152 -12.64 1.76 -0.88
C ASP A 152 -11.14 1.62 -0.64
N SER A 153 -10.74 1.82 0.62
CA SER A 153 -9.39 1.44 1.03
C SER A 153 -9.21 -0.08 0.96
N ARG A 154 -8.04 -0.50 0.54
CA ARG A 154 -7.57 -1.87 0.58
C ARG A 154 -7.12 -2.20 2.00
N ILE A 155 -7.43 -3.42 2.42
CA ILE A 155 -7.01 -3.94 3.73
C ILE A 155 -5.63 -4.59 3.67
N SER A 156 -5.18 -5.00 2.47
CA SER A 156 -3.82 -5.47 2.22
C SER A 156 -3.35 -5.24 0.77
N ASN A 157 -2.05 -5.33 0.59
CA ASN A 157 -1.34 -5.21 -0.67
C ASN A 157 -0.60 -6.49 -1.07
N GLY A 158 -0.54 -7.51 -0.21
CA GLY A 158 0.18 -8.76 -0.48
C GLY A 158 1.69 -8.59 -0.59
N ASP A 159 2.27 -7.57 0.04
CA ASP A 159 3.68 -7.21 -0.10
C ASP A 159 4.61 -8.29 0.50
N GLY A 160 4.18 -8.94 1.59
CA GLY A 160 4.91 -10.05 2.23
C GLY A 160 4.80 -11.41 1.52
N ILE A 161 3.93 -11.53 0.52
CA ILE A 161 3.64 -12.82 -0.12
C ILE A 161 4.70 -13.18 -1.15
N ARG A 162 5.16 -14.43 -1.09
CA ARG A 162 6.02 -15.05 -2.12
C ARG A 162 5.29 -16.23 -2.75
N VAL A 163 5.29 -16.31 -4.07
CA VAL A 163 4.65 -17.40 -4.82
C VAL A 163 5.67 -18.07 -5.72
N ASN A 164 5.95 -19.34 -5.47
CA ASN A 164 6.97 -20.09 -6.20
C ASN A 164 6.41 -20.93 -7.36
N GLY A 165 5.08 -20.96 -7.52
CA GLY A 165 4.41 -21.75 -8.54
C GLY A 165 2.91 -21.80 -8.35
N THR A 166 2.27 -22.74 -9.04
CA THR A 166 0.84 -23.04 -8.96
C THR A 166 0.68 -24.53 -8.70
N ASN A 167 -0.15 -24.90 -7.72
CA ASN A 167 -0.54 -26.29 -7.50
C ASN A 167 -1.78 -26.69 -8.33
N LEU A 168 -2.34 -25.75 -9.11
CA LEU A 168 -3.49 -26.02 -9.98
C LEU A 168 -3.33 -25.29 -11.33
N PRO A 169 -2.48 -25.80 -12.25
CA PRO A 169 -2.23 -25.14 -13.53
C PRO A 169 -3.50 -25.12 -14.42
N PRO A 170 -3.58 -24.23 -15.43
CA PRO A 170 -4.77 -24.05 -16.26
C PRO A 170 -5.31 -25.33 -16.92
N LYS A 171 -4.42 -26.26 -17.31
CA LYS A 171 -4.83 -27.57 -17.86
C LYS A 171 -5.60 -28.41 -16.84
N GLU A 172 -5.15 -28.39 -15.59
CA GLU A 172 -5.77 -29.13 -14.51
C GLU A 172 -7.08 -28.47 -14.05
N ILE A 173 -7.15 -27.14 -14.04
CA ILE A 173 -8.41 -26.41 -13.85
C ILE A 173 -9.46 -26.90 -14.87
N LYS A 174 -9.14 -26.85 -16.17
CA LYS A 174 -10.05 -27.29 -17.23
C LYS A 174 -10.46 -28.76 -17.08
N ARG A 175 -9.53 -29.63 -16.66
CA ARG A 175 -9.84 -31.03 -16.37
C ARG A 175 -10.88 -31.14 -15.25
N LEU A 176 -10.69 -30.43 -14.14
CA LEU A 176 -11.62 -30.46 -13.01
C LEU A 176 -13.00 -29.90 -13.38
N GLU A 177 -13.06 -28.78 -14.10
CA GLU A 177 -14.32 -28.16 -14.55
C GLU A 177 -15.10 -29.06 -15.54
N THR A 178 -14.40 -29.90 -16.30
CA THR A 178 -15.01 -30.86 -17.23
C THR A 178 -15.53 -32.11 -16.51
N LEU A 179 -14.75 -32.63 -15.56
CA LEU A 179 -15.09 -33.87 -14.85
C LEU A 179 -16.12 -33.67 -13.74
N TYR A 180 -16.09 -32.51 -13.09
CA TYR A 180 -16.94 -32.14 -11.98
C TYR A 180 -17.59 -30.83 -12.39
N LYS A 181 -18.92 -30.67 -12.28
CA LYS A 181 -19.64 -29.49 -12.75
C LYS A 181 -19.35 -28.24 -11.89
N VAL A 182 -18.10 -27.81 -11.89
CA VAL A 182 -17.52 -26.76 -11.08
C VAL A 182 -16.87 -25.71 -11.96
N SER A 183 -16.77 -24.49 -11.44
CA SER A 183 -15.91 -23.45 -11.99
C SER A 183 -14.81 -23.15 -10.98
N VAL A 184 -13.58 -22.98 -11.46
CA VAL A 184 -12.43 -22.69 -10.59
C VAL A 184 -11.82 -21.35 -10.99
N LEU A 185 -11.94 -20.37 -10.09
CA LEU A 185 -11.36 -19.05 -10.26
C LEU A 185 -10.04 -18.94 -9.48
N PRO A 186 -8.89 -18.71 -10.14
CA PRO A 186 -7.66 -18.34 -9.44
C PRO A 186 -7.85 -17.01 -8.70
N ILE A 187 -7.51 -17.01 -7.41
CA ILE A 187 -7.60 -15.84 -6.53
C ILE A 187 -6.23 -15.19 -6.43
N ARG A 188 -6.16 -13.92 -6.82
CA ARG A 188 -4.91 -13.17 -6.99
C ARG A 188 -4.91 -11.85 -6.22
N ILE A 189 -3.75 -11.47 -5.72
CA ILE A 189 -3.47 -10.13 -5.19
C ILE A 189 -2.20 -9.60 -5.86
N LYS A 190 -2.31 -8.44 -6.51
CA LYS A 190 -1.24 -7.87 -7.36
C LYS A 190 -0.63 -8.90 -8.34
N GLY A 191 -1.48 -9.71 -8.96
CA GLY A 191 -1.06 -10.75 -9.90
C GLY A 191 -0.46 -12.02 -9.29
N LYS A 192 -0.20 -12.05 -7.97
CA LYS A 192 0.25 -13.24 -7.25
C LYS A 192 -0.93 -14.17 -6.98
N GLU A 193 -0.87 -15.41 -7.47
CA GLU A 193 -1.92 -16.43 -7.24
C GLU A 193 -1.75 -17.08 -5.86
N ILE A 194 -2.68 -16.80 -4.95
CA ILE A 194 -2.58 -17.21 -3.55
C ILE A 194 -3.61 -18.26 -3.15
N ALA A 195 -4.67 -18.44 -3.95
CA ALA A 195 -5.72 -19.41 -3.69
C ALA A 195 -6.53 -19.72 -4.97
N TYR A 196 -7.49 -20.64 -4.84
CA TYR A 196 -8.48 -20.97 -5.86
C TYR A 196 -9.85 -21.02 -5.21
N LEU A 197 -10.82 -20.41 -5.86
CA LEU A 197 -12.22 -20.42 -5.48
C LEU A 197 -12.98 -21.39 -6.37
N PHE A 198 -13.52 -22.43 -5.77
CA PHE A 198 -14.33 -23.46 -6.43
C PHE A 198 -15.80 -23.15 -6.22
N ARG A 199 -16.55 -23.12 -7.32
CA ARG A 199 -17.99 -22.84 -7.37
C ARG A 199 -18.72 -23.92 -8.14
N THR A 200 -20.04 -24.03 -7.98
CA THR A 200 -20.87 -24.80 -8.92
C THR A 200 -20.90 -24.09 -10.28
N ALA A 201 -20.79 -24.82 -11.39
CA ALA A 201 -20.75 -24.26 -12.75
C ALA A 201 -22.12 -23.83 -13.31
N ASP A 202 -23.14 -23.66 -12.48
CA ASP A 202 -24.49 -23.31 -12.96
C ASP A 202 -24.61 -21.80 -13.18
N HIS A 203 -24.57 -21.40 -14.46
CA HIS A 203 -24.67 -20.02 -14.92
C HIS A 203 -26.00 -19.32 -14.54
N GLN A 204 -27.02 -20.06 -14.10
CA GLN A 204 -28.28 -19.46 -13.63
C GLN A 204 -28.26 -19.11 -12.14
N THR A 205 -27.29 -19.64 -11.38
CA THR A 205 -27.19 -19.38 -9.94
C THR A 205 -26.32 -18.16 -9.66
N LYS A 206 -26.83 -17.22 -8.86
CA LYS A 206 -26.02 -16.13 -8.33
C LYS A 206 -24.86 -16.73 -7.51
N PRO A 207 -23.64 -16.14 -7.56
CA PRO A 207 -22.53 -16.59 -6.74
C PRO A 207 -22.89 -16.66 -5.26
N ASN A 208 -22.43 -17.70 -4.57
CA ASN A 208 -22.65 -17.82 -3.14
C ASN A 208 -21.94 -16.68 -2.42
N GLN A 209 -22.68 -16.02 -1.52
CA GLN A 209 -22.11 -14.99 -0.64
C GLN A 209 -21.27 -15.60 0.49
N LYS A 210 -21.51 -16.89 0.79
CA LYS A 210 -20.81 -17.68 1.79
C LYS A 210 -19.69 -18.50 1.15
N VAL A 211 -18.51 -18.46 1.75
CA VAL A 211 -17.34 -19.26 1.34
C VAL A 211 -16.78 -20.02 2.53
N LEU A 212 -16.48 -21.31 2.34
CA LEU A 212 -15.69 -22.11 3.27
C LEU A 212 -14.21 -22.01 2.90
N ILE A 213 -13.39 -21.55 3.83
CA ILE A 213 -11.94 -21.50 3.69
C ILE A 213 -11.35 -22.60 4.55
N SER A 214 -10.57 -23.51 3.96
CA SER A 214 -9.81 -24.50 4.73
C SER A 214 -8.31 -24.28 4.58
N ALA A 215 -7.63 -24.10 5.71
CA ALA A 215 -6.21 -23.83 5.78
C ALA A 215 -5.64 -24.18 7.16
N HIS A 216 -4.32 -24.10 7.32
CA HIS A 216 -3.74 -23.86 8.63
C HIS A 216 -3.72 -22.36 8.91
N GLY A 217 -4.06 -21.98 10.14
CA GLY A 217 -4.03 -20.61 10.63
C GLY A 217 -3.23 -20.53 11.92
N SER A 218 -2.57 -19.40 12.17
CA SER A 218 -1.87 -19.12 13.41
C SER A 218 -1.78 -17.62 13.65
N ALA A 219 -1.97 -17.20 14.90
CA ALA A 219 -1.64 -15.87 15.39
C ALA A 219 -0.42 -15.89 16.33
N ARG A 220 0.30 -17.02 16.43
CA ARG A 220 1.51 -17.10 17.26
C ARG A 220 2.59 -16.16 16.75
N GLY A 221 3.03 -15.26 17.62
CA GLY A 221 4.00 -14.23 17.29
C GLY A 221 3.44 -13.09 16.44
N GLU A 222 2.13 -13.10 16.16
CA GLU A 222 1.44 -12.07 15.38
C GLU A 222 0.53 -11.28 16.33
N GLN A 223 0.78 -9.98 16.48
CA GLN A 223 -0.13 -9.05 17.16
C GLN A 223 -0.79 -8.09 16.16
N ILE A 224 -1.08 -8.61 14.97
CA ILE A 224 -1.60 -7.82 13.85
C ILE A 224 -3.11 -7.96 13.83
N ILE A 225 -3.78 -6.82 13.77
CA ILE A 225 -5.22 -6.69 13.52
C ILE A 225 -5.43 -5.91 12.21
N PHE A 226 -6.54 -6.18 11.54
CA PHE A 226 -6.98 -5.41 10.37
C PHE A 226 -8.42 -4.94 10.53
N GLU A 227 -8.76 -3.82 9.91
CA GLU A 227 -10.14 -3.33 9.77
C GLU A 227 -10.85 -4.17 8.70
N LYS A 228 -11.92 -4.88 9.07
CA LYS A 228 -12.76 -5.66 8.15
C LYS A 228 -13.50 -4.72 7.20
N PRO A 229 -13.73 -5.16 5.94
CA PRO A 229 -14.73 -4.54 5.08
C PRO A 229 -16.11 -4.54 5.74
N ASP A 230 -16.88 -3.49 5.48
CA ASP A 230 -18.27 -3.39 5.95
C ASP A 230 -19.09 -4.60 5.51
N ASN A 231 -19.95 -5.08 6.41
CA ASN A 231 -20.82 -6.24 6.21
C ASN A 231 -20.10 -7.59 6.01
N LEU A 232 -18.78 -7.68 6.23
CA LEU A 232 -18.07 -8.95 6.24
C LEU A 232 -18.29 -9.70 7.55
N GLU A 233 -18.91 -10.88 7.47
CA GLU A 233 -19.10 -11.82 8.57
C GLU A 233 -18.03 -12.92 8.54
N LEU A 234 -17.43 -13.20 9.70
CA LEU A 234 -16.41 -14.24 9.85
C LEU A 234 -16.88 -15.26 10.90
N ASP A 235 -17.14 -16.48 10.45
CA ASP A 235 -17.55 -17.61 11.29
C ASP A 235 -16.38 -18.58 11.47
N PHE A 236 -15.79 -18.64 12.65
CA PHE A 236 -14.64 -19.52 12.88
C PHE A 236 -15.07 -20.93 13.29
N ALA A 237 -14.51 -21.96 12.66
CA ALA A 237 -14.77 -23.34 13.07
C ALA A 237 -14.04 -23.74 14.37
N SER A 238 -13.10 -22.92 14.84
CA SER A 238 -12.41 -23.06 16.13
C SER A 238 -12.58 -21.82 16.99
N THR A 239 -12.61 -22.02 18.31
CA THR A 239 -12.57 -20.94 19.29
C THR A 239 -11.17 -20.32 19.37
N THR A 240 -11.07 -19.16 20.03
CA THR A 240 -9.80 -18.43 20.17
C THR A 240 -8.74 -19.25 20.91
N ASN A 241 -7.47 -19.09 20.55
CA ASN A 241 -6.32 -19.83 21.11
C ASN A 241 -6.43 -21.37 21.06
N ASN A 242 -7.00 -21.93 19.99
CA ASN A 242 -7.11 -23.38 19.83
C ASN A 242 -6.58 -23.90 18.49
N ILE A 243 -6.02 -25.11 18.54
CA ILE A 243 -5.70 -25.93 17.37
C ILE A 243 -6.95 -26.72 16.99
N LEU A 244 -7.40 -26.54 15.74
CA LEU A 244 -8.58 -27.21 15.22
C LEU A 244 -8.29 -28.69 14.91
N VAL A 245 -9.08 -29.59 15.50
CA VAL A 245 -9.10 -31.02 15.18
C VAL A 245 -10.33 -31.28 14.32
N SER A 246 -10.11 -31.54 13.02
CA SER A 246 -11.21 -31.71 12.06
C SER A 246 -10.77 -32.44 10.80
N ASN A 247 -11.73 -33.12 10.16
CA ASN A 247 -11.67 -33.44 8.73
C ASN A 247 -12.47 -32.40 7.94
N THR A 248 -11.80 -31.68 7.05
CA THR A 248 -12.39 -30.57 6.27
C THR A 248 -13.65 -30.97 5.50
N LEU A 249 -13.65 -32.10 4.79
CA LEU A 249 -14.79 -32.51 3.96
C LEU A 249 -15.95 -33.04 4.80
N ALA A 250 -15.66 -33.68 5.93
CA ALA A 250 -16.69 -34.10 6.88
C ALA A 250 -17.40 -32.88 7.49
N PHE A 251 -16.63 -31.84 7.85
CA PHE A 251 -17.18 -30.55 8.29
C PHE A 251 -18.01 -29.89 7.20
N ALA A 252 -17.47 -29.78 5.98
CA ALA A 252 -18.18 -29.20 4.83
C ALA A 252 -19.52 -29.90 4.56
N LYS A 253 -19.56 -31.23 4.68
CA LYS A 253 -20.81 -32.00 4.56
C LYS A 253 -21.83 -31.61 5.63
N LYS A 254 -21.41 -31.49 6.90
CA LYS A 254 -22.30 -31.08 8.00
C LYS A 254 -22.78 -29.63 7.84
N LEU A 255 -21.91 -28.74 7.36
CA LEU A 255 -22.25 -27.35 7.06
C LEU A 255 -23.33 -27.27 5.97
N ASN A 256 -23.15 -28.02 4.87
CA ASN A 256 -24.13 -28.07 3.77
C ASN A 256 -25.50 -28.62 4.20
N GLN A 257 -25.51 -29.48 5.22
CA GLN A 257 -26.71 -30.03 5.85
C GLN A 257 -27.34 -29.12 6.92
N GLY A 258 -26.82 -27.90 7.13
CA GLY A 258 -27.34 -26.98 8.18
C GLY A 258 -27.02 -27.42 9.62
N LYS A 259 -26.19 -28.45 9.79
CA LYS A 259 -25.90 -29.10 11.08
C LYS A 259 -24.69 -28.51 11.81
N VAL A 260 -24.26 -27.31 11.46
CA VAL A 260 -23.17 -26.60 12.14
C VAL A 260 -23.75 -25.36 12.81
N ALA A 261 -23.41 -25.18 14.08
CA ALA A 261 -23.59 -23.97 14.87
C ALA A 261 -22.22 -23.45 15.27
N PHE A 262 -22.03 -22.14 15.27
CA PHE A 262 -20.80 -21.53 15.75
C PHE A 262 -21.04 -21.01 17.17
N GLU A 263 -20.12 -21.31 18.09
CA GLU A 263 -20.16 -20.78 19.47
C GLU A 263 -19.90 -19.26 19.48
N GLU A 264 -20.35 -18.53 20.52
CA GLU A 264 -20.20 -17.06 20.60
C GLU A 264 -18.74 -16.59 20.45
N ASP A 265 -17.79 -17.26 21.09
CA ASP A 265 -16.33 -16.98 20.97
C ASP A 265 -15.77 -17.20 19.55
N SER A 266 -16.52 -17.94 18.72
CA SER A 266 -16.22 -18.19 17.32
C SER A 266 -16.91 -17.21 16.37
N GLN A 267 -17.89 -16.44 16.86
CA GLN A 267 -18.65 -15.42 16.12
C GLN A 267 -18.35 -13.99 16.57
N ILE A 268 -17.36 -13.77 17.42
CA ILE A 268 -16.96 -12.43 17.92
C ILE A 268 -16.65 -11.42 16.80
N TYR A 269 -16.44 -11.89 15.57
CA TYR A 269 -16.21 -11.11 14.37
C TYR A 269 -17.42 -11.06 13.44
N ASN A 270 -18.62 -10.93 14.02
CA ASN A 270 -19.85 -10.68 13.28
C ASN A 270 -19.78 -9.34 12.50
N SER A 271 -20.81 -9.06 11.72
CA SER A 271 -20.86 -7.87 10.86
C SER A 271 -20.76 -6.53 11.60
N SER A 272 -21.07 -6.49 12.90
CA SER A 272 -20.98 -5.26 13.73
C SER A 272 -19.58 -4.98 14.27
N HIS A 273 -18.70 -5.98 14.29
CA HIS A 273 -17.36 -5.83 14.82
C HIS A 273 -16.40 -5.42 13.70
N CYS A 274 -15.67 -4.32 13.84
CA CYS A 274 -14.87 -3.74 12.75
C CYS A 274 -13.47 -4.32 12.61
N GLU A 275 -12.89 -4.93 13.64
CA GLU A 275 -11.49 -5.39 13.62
C GLU A 275 -11.39 -6.92 13.63
N ALA A 276 -10.34 -7.50 13.06
CA ALA A 276 -10.08 -8.94 13.20
C ALA A 276 -8.60 -9.24 13.32
N THR A 277 -8.28 -10.33 14.02
CA THR A 277 -6.90 -10.84 14.07
C THR A 277 -6.45 -11.28 12.67
N ASP A 278 -5.27 -10.81 12.27
CA ASP A 278 -4.71 -11.12 10.97
C ASP A 278 -3.89 -12.41 11.00
N TYR A 279 -4.59 -13.55 10.95
CA TYR A 279 -3.95 -14.87 11.04
C TYR A 279 -3.02 -15.14 9.86
N ARG A 280 -1.83 -15.66 10.14
CA ARG A 280 -0.96 -16.21 9.10
C ARG A 280 -1.53 -17.53 8.59
N LEU A 281 -1.73 -17.62 7.27
CA LEU A 281 -2.36 -18.75 6.62
C LEU A 281 -1.39 -19.57 5.77
N THR A 282 -1.59 -20.89 5.71
CA THR A 282 -0.85 -21.78 4.80
C THR A 282 -1.74 -22.88 4.20
N GLY A 283 -1.53 -23.18 2.91
CA GLY A 283 -2.31 -24.18 2.14
C GLY A 283 -1.91 -25.64 2.34
N GLY A 284 -1.04 -25.94 3.31
CA GLY A 284 -0.48 -27.28 3.56
C GLY A 284 -1.44 -28.31 4.16
N ILE A 285 -2.75 -28.16 3.97
CA ILE A 285 -3.76 -29.11 4.46
C ILE A 285 -3.88 -30.33 3.56
N ALA A 286 -4.37 -31.44 4.09
CA ALA A 286 -4.49 -32.70 3.35
C ALA A 286 -5.46 -32.64 2.15
N THR A 287 -6.49 -31.79 2.21
CA THR A 287 -7.50 -31.66 1.16
C THR A 287 -6.89 -31.25 -0.17
N LYS A 288 -7.19 -32.00 -1.24
CA LYS A 288 -6.73 -31.73 -2.60
C LYS A 288 -7.80 -31.00 -3.43
N PRO A 289 -7.42 -30.27 -4.49
CA PRO A 289 -8.35 -29.66 -5.45
C PRO A 289 -9.44 -30.60 -5.97
N GLU A 290 -9.07 -31.82 -6.35
CA GLU A 290 -10.01 -32.82 -6.88
C GLU A 290 -11.04 -33.26 -5.83
N ASP A 291 -10.67 -33.31 -4.55
CA ASP A 291 -11.61 -33.65 -3.48
C ASP A 291 -12.69 -32.58 -3.29
N VAL A 292 -12.30 -31.31 -3.42
CA VAL A 292 -13.23 -30.17 -3.36
C VAL A 292 -14.13 -30.14 -4.58
N ALA A 293 -13.57 -30.31 -5.79
CA ALA A 293 -14.35 -30.34 -7.02
C ALA A 293 -15.42 -31.45 -6.98
N ARG A 294 -15.02 -32.66 -6.59
CA ARG A 294 -15.92 -33.81 -6.38
C ARG A 294 -16.94 -33.58 -5.28
N PHE A 295 -16.58 -32.89 -4.19
CA PHE A 295 -17.53 -32.54 -3.14
C PHE A 295 -18.62 -31.61 -3.68
N ILE A 296 -18.23 -30.51 -4.36
CA ILE A 296 -19.18 -29.54 -4.90
C ILE A 296 -20.11 -30.21 -5.92
N ASP A 297 -19.58 -31.01 -6.84
CA ASP A 297 -20.38 -31.75 -7.83
C ASP A 297 -21.43 -32.66 -7.16
N LYS A 298 -21.04 -33.40 -6.12
CA LYS A 298 -21.98 -34.21 -5.34
C LYS A 298 -23.04 -33.37 -4.63
N THR A 299 -22.69 -32.19 -4.13
CA THR A 299 -23.66 -31.32 -3.44
C THR A 299 -24.74 -30.77 -4.35
N ILE A 300 -24.56 -30.79 -5.68
CA ILE A 300 -25.63 -30.45 -6.63
C ILE A 300 -26.86 -31.35 -6.43
N HIS A 301 -26.62 -32.62 -6.10
CA HIS A 301 -27.66 -33.64 -5.96
C HIS A 301 -28.17 -33.84 -4.52
N PHE A 302 -27.58 -33.16 -3.53
CA PHE A 302 -28.06 -33.24 -2.16
C PHE A 302 -29.24 -32.30 -1.92
N LYS A 303 -30.15 -32.67 -1.01
CA LYS A 303 -31.13 -31.75 -0.43
C LYS A 303 -30.34 -30.78 0.45
N LYS A 304 -29.96 -29.62 -0.11
CA LYS A 304 -29.07 -28.64 0.52
C LYS A 304 -29.88 -27.77 1.47
N GLU A 305 -29.46 -27.65 2.73
CA GLU A 305 -29.98 -26.60 3.62
C GLU A 305 -29.16 -25.31 3.50
N GLN A 306 -27.86 -25.44 3.19
CA GLN A 306 -26.98 -24.29 2.98
C GLN A 306 -26.07 -24.51 1.76
N SER A 307 -25.90 -23.46 0.95
CA SER A 307 -24.91 -23.40 -0.13
C SER A 307 -23.72 -22.52 0.25
N PHE A 308 -22.54 -22.91 -0.22
CA PHE A 308 -21.32 -22.14 -0.08
C PHE A 308 -20.33 -22.54 -1.18
N ASP A 309 -19.45 -21.61 -1.55
CA ASP A 309 -18.30 -21.89 -2.40
C ASP A 309 -17.10 -22.30 -1.53
N PHE A 310 -16.04 -22.85 -2.14
CA PHE A 310 -14.90 -23.37 -1.40
C PHE A 310 -13.60 -22.68 -1.82
N VAL A 311 -12.79 -22.23 -0.86
CA VAL A 311 -11.46 -21.69 -1.12
C VAL A 311 -10.38 -22.65 -0.63
N LEU A 312 -9.45 -22.98 -1.51
CA LEU A 312 -8.20 -23.65 -1.18
C LEU A 312 -7.02 -22.73 -1.47
N LEU A 313 -6.12 -22.58 -0.49
CA LEU A 313 -4.90 -21.80 -0.69
C LEU A 313 -3.92 -22.51 -1.64
N ASN A 314 -3.18 -21.71 -2.39
CA ASN A 314 -2.05 -22.18 -3.18
C ASN A 314 -0.93 -22.61 -2.22
N ARG A 315 -0.50 -23.87 -2.31
CA ARG A 315 0.55 -24.42 -1.45
C ARG A 315 1.92 -23.78 -1.68
N GLU A 316 2.13 -23.27 -2.89
CA GLU A 316 3.36 -22.59 -3.31
C GLU A 316 3.38 -21.10 -2.93
N ALA A 317 2.28 -20.58 -2.39
CA ALA A 317 2.20 -19.23 -1.86
C ALA A 317 2.49 -19.23 -0.35
N LYS A 318 3.48 -18.44 0.07
CA LYS A 318 3.97 -18.31 1.45
C LYS A 318 3.83 -16.87 1.94
N GLY A 319 3.71 -16.71 3.26
CA GLY A 319 3.58 -15.40 3.91
C GLY A 319 2.19 -14.76 3.74
N ILE A 320 1.17 -15.58 3.44
CA ILE A 320 -0.22 -15.12 3.32
C ILE A 320 -0.76 -14.79 4.70
N HIS A 321 -1.32 -13.61 4.85
CA HIS A 321 -2.15 -13.22 5.98
C HIS A 321 -3.64 -13.30 5.63
N PHE A 322 -4.51 -13.27 6.63
CA PHE A 322 -5.93 -13.42 6.38
C PHE A 322 -6.52 -12.20 5.65
N SER A 323 -6.05 -11.01 5.98
CA SER A 323 -6.32 -9.76 5.26
C SER A 323 -5.94 -9.84 3.78
N ASP A 324 -4.82 -10.50 3.44
CA ASP A 324 -4.41 -10.74 2.05
C ASP A 324 -5.44 -11.57 1.30
N LEU A 325 -5.95 -12.64 1.91
CA LEU A 325 -6.93 -13.51 1.29
C LEU A 325 -8.25 -12.77 1.05
N ILE A 326 -8.74 -12.04 2.05
CA ILE A 326 -9.98 -11.25 1.95
C ILE A 326 -9.84 -10.20 0.84
N GLN A 327 -8.71 -9.49 0.80
CA GLN A 327 -8.45 -8.53 -0.28
C GLN A 327 -8.35 -9.20 -1.64
N ALA A 328 -7.66 -10.34 -1.76
CA ALA A 328 -7.52 -11.06 -3.02
C ALA A 328 -8.86 -11.57 -3.55
N LEU A 329 -9.76 -12.00 -2.65
CA LEU A 329 -11.14 -12.37 -3.00
C LEU A 329 -11.89 -11.18 -3.59
N LYS A 330 -11.75 -9.99 -2.98
CA LYS A 330 -12.31 -8.73 -3.50
C LYS A 330 -11.72 -8.39 -4.87
N ASP A 331 -10.40 -8.43 -5.02
CA ASP A 331 -9.71 -8.12 -6.28
C ASP A 331 -10.13 -9.04 -7.43
N SER A 332 -10.31 -10.33 -7.13
CA SER A 332 -10.58 -11.35 -8.15
C SER A 332 -12.07 -11.51 -8.47
N SER A 333 -12.95 -11.28 -7.49
CA SER A 333 -14.41 -11.45 -7.65
C SER A 333 -15.15 -10.13 -7.87
N GLY A 334 -14.51 -8.98 -7.64
CA GLY A 334 -15.11 -7.66 -7.79
C GLY A 334 -16.39 -7.52 -6.94
N PRO A 335 -17.49 -6.98 -7.51
CA PRO A 335 -18.77 -6.83 -6.81
C PRO A 335 -19.41 -8.14 -6.33
N GLN A 336 -18.93 -9.30 -6.84
CA GLN A 336 -19.41 -10.62 -6.45
C GLN A 336 -18.55 -11.26 -5.35
N ALA A 337 -17.68 -10.47 -4.69
CA ALA A 337 -16.90 -10.95 -3.56
C ALA A 337 -17.82 -11.46 -2.44
N PRO A 338 -17.45 -12.57 -1.78
CA PRO A 338 -18.22 -13.12 -0.67
C PRO A 338 -18.19 -12.17 0.53
N ASN A 339 -19.32 -12.07 1.24
CA ASN A 339 -19.44 -11.28 2.46
C ASN A 339 -19.59 -12.15 3.73
N GLN A 340 -19.57 -13.48 3.61
CA GLN A 340 -19.52 -14.40 4.75
C GLN A 340 -18.43 -15.45 4.54
N LEU A 341 -17.49 -15.53 5.48
CA LEU A 341 -16.39 -16.48 5.43
C LEU A 341 -16.50 -17.46 6.59
N VAL A 342 -16.67 -18.74 6.28
CA VAL A 342 -16.54 -19.83 7.24
C VAL A 342 -15.06 -20.22 7.30
N CYS A 343 -14.41 -19.82 8.38
CA CYS A 343 -12.98 -19.95 8.62
C CYS A 343 -12.68 -21.31 9.27
N HIS A 344 -12.41 -22.31 8.44
CA HIS A 344 -11.97 -23.65 8.87
C HIS A 344 -10.46 -23.71 8.98
N PHE A 345 -9.92 -23.09 10.03
CA PHE A 345 -8.50 -23.13 10.35
C PHE A 345 -8.24 -22.98 11.85
N CYS A 346 -7.02 -23.32 12.28
CA CYS A 346 -6.56 -23.20 13.66
C CYS A 346 -6.37 -21.72 14.07
N ARG A 347 -6.55 -21.39 15.35
CA ARG A 347 -6.39 -20.05 15.90
C ARG A 347 -5.42 -19.96 17.10
N PRO A 348 -4.29 -20.70 17.15
CA PRO A 348 -3.37 -20.60 18.28
C PRO A 348 -2.75 -19.20 18.33
N LYS A 349 -2.70 -18.62 19.53
CA LYS A 349 -2.07 -17.32 19.80
C LYS A 349 -0.75 -17.47 20.54
N ASP A 350 -0.61 -18.54 21.32
CA ASP A 350 0.59 -18.82 22.12
C ASP A 350 0.77 -20.34 22.34
N GLU A 351 1.76 -20.70 23.16
CA GLU A 351 2.09 -22.08 23.48
C GLU A 351 1.07 -22.76 24.41
N SER A 352 0.17 -22.01 25.05
CA SER A 352 -0.93 -22.57 25.86
C SER A 352 -2.13 -23.02 25.04
N ALA A 353 -2.06 -22.89 23.69
CA ALA A 353 -3.16 -23.22 22.81
C ALA A 353 -3.69 -24.65 23.01
N GLY A 354 -5.00 -24.76 23.24
CA GLY A 354 -5.69 -26.03 23.42
C GLY A 354 -5.98 -26.75 22.11
N LYS A 355 -6.71 -27.87 22.19
CA LYS A 355 -7.30 -28.56 21.04
C LYS A 355 -8.81 -28.37 21.05
N PHE A 356 -9.38 -28.04 19.90
CA PHE A 356 -10.83 -27.92 19.71
C PHE A 356 -11.30 -28.93 18.66
N ASP A 357 -12.15 -29.88 19.06
CA ASP A 357 -12.80 -30.80 18.13
C ASP A 357 -14.03 -30.12 17.51
N VAL A 358 -14.02 -29.98 16.18
CA VAL A 358 -15.09 -29.32 15.43
C VAL A 358 -16.46 -29.97 15.63
N LYS A 359 -16.52 -31.24 16.07
CA LYS A 359 -17.78 -31.93 16.34
C LYS A 359 -18.61 -31.25 17.42
N LYS A 360 -17.98 -30.46 18.30
CA LYS A 360 -18.69 -29.65 19.31
C LYS A 360 -19.62 -28.61 18.67
N ASN A 361 -19.33 -28.18 17.45
CA ASN A 361 -20.17 -27.29 16.66
C ASN A 361 -21.36 -28.01 15.98
N TYR A 362 -21.50 -29.33 16.11
CA TYR A 362 -22.56 -30.05 15.40
C TYR A 362 -23.87 -30.00 16.15
N LYS A 363 -24.93 -29.60 15.45
CA LYS A 363 -26.31 -29.71 15.93
C LYS A 363 -26.74 -31.18 15.90
N ASN A 364 -27.46 -31.59 16.93
CA ASN A 364 -28.05 -32.93 17.03
C ASN A 364 -29.10 -33.16 15.94
#